data_AF-A0A1G6KKN9-F1
#
_entry.id   AF-A0A1G6KKN9-F1
#
_cell.length_a   1.000
_cell.length_b   1.000
_cell.length_c   1.000
_cell.angle_alpha   90.00
_cell.angle_beta   90.00
_cell.angle_gamma   90.00
#
_symmetry.space_group_name_H-M   'P 1'
#
loop_
_entity.id
_entity.type
_entity.pdbx_description
1 polymer ?
#
loop_
_entity_poly.entity_id
_entity_poly.type
_entity_poly.pdbx_seq_one_letter_code
_entity_poly.pdbx_strand_id
1 'polypeptide(L)'
;MKKDKIEVCKKTVIHEDKLKKIKGEIPKDEVLYELADFFKIFGDTTRIKILNVLFYSELCVCDISESLGMTQSAVSHQLRVLRGANLVKYRKEGKTVFYSLDDEHINQIFNMGMEHILEK
;
A
#
# COMPACT_ATOMS: atom_id res chain seq x y z
N MET A 1 25.88 8.07 11.69
CA MET A 1 24.72 8.62 10.95
C MET A 1 24.73 10.13 11.11
N LYS A 2 24.93 10.89 10.02
CA LYS A 2 24.83 12.35 10.06
C LYS A 2 23.35 12.69 10.26
N LYS A 3 23.02 13.37 11.37
CA LYS A 3 21.69 13.93 11.58
C LYS A 3 21.52 15.07 10.57
N ASP A 4 20.70 14.88 9.56
CA ASP A 4 20.30 15.99 8.68
C ASP A 4 19.62 17.05 9.54
N LYS A 5 20.20 18.26 9.54
CA LYS A 5 19.64 19.40 10.24
C LYS A 5 18.45 19.88 9.43
N ILE A 6 17.24 19.60 9.92
CA ILE A 6 16.01 20.16 9.36
C ILE A 6 16.13 21.70 9.39
N GLU A 7 15.97 22.35 8.25
CA GLU A 7 15.89 23.82 8.20
C GLU A 7 14.58 24.25 8.86
N VAL A 8 14.70 25.02 9.93
CA VAL A 8 13.56 25.54 10.69
C VAL A 8 13.46 27.04 10.49
N CYS A 9 12.25 27.57 10.69
CA CYS A 9 12.02 29.01 10.67
C CYS A 9 12.99 29.72 11.63
N LYS A 10 13.75 30.69 11.11
CA LYS A 10 14.68 31.51 11.91
C LYS A 10 13.98 32.45 12.90
N LYS A 11 12.65 32.58 12.77
CA LYS A 11 11.75 33.35 13.65
C LYS A 11 10.44 32.59 13.79
N THR A 12 9.84 32.64 14.98
CA THR A 12 8.52 32.06 15.26
C THR A 12 7.42 32.98 14.73
N VAL A 13 7.24 32.99 13.40
CA VAL A 13 6.14 33.71 12.74
C VAL A 13 5.05 32.69 12.39
N ILE A 14 3.85 32.91 12.91
CA ILE A 14 2.68 32.09 12.58
C ILE A 14 1.95 32.76 11.42
N HIS A 15 1.85 32.05 10.30
CA HIS A 15 1.15 32.52 9.11
C HIS A 15 -0.35 32.21 9.23
N GLU A 16 -1.10 33.07 9.93
CA GLU A 16 -2.54 32.86 10.21
C GLU A 16 -3.40 32.69 8.96
N ASP A 17 -3.08 33.40 7.88
CA ASP A 17 -3.72 33.32 6.57
C ASP A 17 -3.64 31.89 6.01
N LYS A 18 -2.48 31.25 6.11
CA LYS A 18 -2.29 29.85 5.70
C LYS A 18 -3.03 28.89 6.63
N LEU A 19 -2.97 29.12 7.94
CA LEU A 19 -3.64 28.26 8.92
C LEU A 19 -5.17 28.30 8.78
N LYS A 20 -5.76 29.47 8.49
CA LYS A 20 -7.21 29.58 8.26
C LYS A 20 -7.65 28.75 7.05
N LYS A 21 -6.87 28.77 5.96
CA LYS A 21 -7.13 27.96 4.76
C LYS A 21 -7.06 26.47 5.06
N ILE A 22 -6.02 26.03 5.77
CA ILE A 22 -5.77 24.60 5.99
C ILE A 22 -6.72 24.01 7.04
N LYS A 23 -7.08 24.76 8.10
CA LYS A 23 -7.94 24.25 9.19
C LYS A 23 -9.28 23.66 8.73
N GLY A 24 -9.84 24.13 7.61
CA GLY A 24 -11.07 23.59 7.04
C GLY A 24 -10.88 22.34 6.17
N GLU A 25 -9.66 22.05 5.75
CA GLU A 25 -9.30 20.97 4.82
C GLU A 25 -8.66 19.77 5.53
N ILE A 26 -8.20 19.92 6.77
CA ILE A 26 -7.56 18.83 7.52
C ILE A 26 -8.62 17.74 7.81
N PRO A 27 -8.42 16.50 7.35
CA PRO A 27 -9.28 15.39 7.71
C PRO A 27 -9.24 15.10 9.21
N LYS A 28 -10.24 14.40 9.74
CA LYS A 28 -10.19 13.91 11.12
C LYS A 28 -8.98 13.01 11.33
N ASP A 29 -8.36 13.09 12.51
CA ASP A 29 -7.20 12.27 12.88
C ASP A 29 -7.44 10.77 12.66
N GLU A 30 -8.65 10.27 12.93
CA GLU A 30 -9.05 8.89 12.66
C GLU A 30 -8.78 8.46 11.21
N VAL A 31 -9.14 9.31 10.24
CA VAL A 31 -8.91 9.04 8.81
C VAL A 31 -7.41 9.03 8.49
N LEU A 32 -6.64 9.91 9.14
CA LEU A 32 -5.19 9.96 8.96
C LEU A 32 -4.49 8.74 9.56
N TYR A 33 -4.98 8.22 10.68
CA TYR A 33 -4.50 6.98 11.29
C TYR A 33 -4.81 5.78 10.41
N GLU A 34 -6.03 5.67 9.89
CA GLU A 34 -6.41 4.63 8.94
C GLU A 34 -5.54 4.66 7.68
N LEU A 35 -5.30 5.86 7.13
CA LEU A 35 -4.43 6.04 5.96
C LEU A 35 -2.98 5.64 6.26
N ALA A 36 -2.46 5.98 7.43
CA ALA A 36 -1.11 5.58 7.84
C ALA A 36 -1.00 4.06 7.99
N ASP A 37 -2.00 3.41 8.59
CA ASP A 37 -2.04 1.96 8.75
C ASP A 37 -2.18 1.25 7.41
N PHE A 38 -2.95 1.81 6.47
CA PHE A 38 -3.00 1.36 5.09
C PHE A 38 -1.61 1.38 4.43
N PHE A 39 -0.89 2.51 4.50
CA PHE A 39 0.45 2.61 3.90
C PHE A 39 1.50 1.72 4.58
N LYS A 40 1.36 1.42 5.87
CA LYS A 40 2.23 0.42 6.54
C LYS A 40 2.15 -0.95 5.88
N ILE A 41 1.04 -1.30 5.23
CA ILE A 41 0.91 -2.57 4.49
C ILE A 41 1.84 -2.59 3.27
N PHE A 42 1.94 -1.48 2.55
CA PHE A 42 2.85 -1.33 1.40
C PHE A 42 4.33 -1.31 1.81
N GLY A 43 4.64 -1.09 3.09
CA GLY A 43 6.03 -1.05 3.59
C GLY A 43 6.76 -2.39 3.66
N ASP A 44 6.13 -3.52 3.30
CA ASP A 44 6.78 -4.85 3.31
C ASP A 44 7.05 -5.36 1.89
N THR A 45 8.30 -5.72 1.62
CA THR A 45 8.75 -6.16 0.29
C THR A 45 8.07 -7.44 -0.19
N THR A 46 7.74 -8.37 0.70
CA THR A 46 7.09 -9.63 0.33
C THR A 46 5.66 -9.36 -0.13
N ARG A 47 4.93 -8.49 0.59
CA ARG A 47 3.60 -8.04 0.20
C ARG A 47 3.63 -7.29 -1.14
N ILE A 48 4.59 -6.39 -1.35
CA ILE A 48 4.77 -5.70 -2.63
C ILE A 48 5.01 -6.68 -3.78
N LYS A 49 5.82 -7.72 -3.59
CA LYS A 49 6.03 -8.76 -4.61
C LYS A 49 4.74 -9.51 -4.96
N ILE A 50 3.91 -9.84 -3.98
CA ILE A 50 2.61 -10.48 -4.20
C ILE A 50 1.65 -9.54 -4.94
N LEU A 51 1.55 -8.28 -4.51
CA LEU A 51 0.73 -7.28 -5.19
C LEU A 51 1.19 -7.06 -6.64
N ASN A 52 2.50 -7.10 -6.88
CA ASN A 52 3.06 -6.96 -8.23
C ASN A 52 2.61 -8.06 -9.18
N VAL A 53 2.65 -9.34 -8.76
CA VAL A 53 2.18 -10.43 -9.64
C VAL A 53 0.65 -10.37 -9.83
N LEU A 54 -0.09 -9.95 -8.80
CA LEU A 54 -1.54 -9.79 -8.86
C LEU A 54 -2.01 -8.57 -9.66
N PHE A 55 -1.14 -7.58 -9.84
CA PHE A 55 -1.39 -6.43 -10.72
C PHE A 55 -1.48 -6.84 -12.20
N TYR A 56 -0.71 -7.85 -12.60
CA TYR A 56 -0.72 -8.33 -13.99
C TYR A 56 -1.82 -9.34 -14.29
N SER A 57 -2.20 -10.18 -13.32
CA SER A 57 -3.23 -11.19 -13.49
C SER A 57 -3.77 -11.65 -12.15
N GLU A 58 -5.00 -12.14 -12.13
CA GLU A 58 -5.45 -12.95 -11.00
C GLU A 58 -4.73 -14.30 -10.99
N LEU A 59 -4.35 -14.78 -9.81
CA LEU A 59 -3.52 -15.98 -9.62
C LEU A 59 -3.98 -16.78 -8.41
N CYS A 60 -3.81 -18.10 -8.46
CA CYS A 60 -4.02 -18.93 -7.28
C CYS A 60 -2.77 -18.98 -6.38
N VAL A 61 -2.90 -19.52 -5.16
CA VAL A 61 -1.78 -19.63 -4.22
C VAL A 61 -0.60 -20.39 -4.83
N CYS A 62 -0.86 -21.45 -5.61
CA CYS A 62 0.18 -22.24 -6.26
C CYS A 62 0.97 -21.40 -7.27
N ASP A 63 0.28 -20.62 -8.10
CA ASP A 63 0.92 -19.82 -9.14
C ASP A 63 1.77 -18.69 -8.53
N ILE A 64 1.27 -18.04 -7.48
CA ILE A 64 2.00 -17.01 -6.74
C ILE A 64 3.25 -17.61 -6.06
N SER A 65 3.09 -18.80 -5.46
CA SER A 65 4.17 -19.54 -4.80
C SER A 65 5.30 -19.86 -5.78
N GLU A 66 4.95 -20.37 -6.97
CA GLU A 66 5.89 -20.68 -8.04
C GLU A 66 6.57 -19.40 -8.57
N SER A 67 5.78 -18.37 -8.89
CA SER A 67 6.27 -17.10 -9.45
C SER A 67 7.27 -16.38 -8.54
N LEU A 68 7.07 -16.45 -7.22
CA LEU A 68 7.90 -15.75 -6.24
C LEU A 68 8.96 -16.64 -5.58
N GLY A 69 9.02 -17.93 -5.89
CA GLY A 69 9.92 -18.88 -5.23
C GLY A 69 9.66 -19.01 -3.73
N MET A 70 8.41 -18.85 -3.30
CA MET A 70 7.98 -18.91 -1.91
C MET A 70 7.24 -20.21 -1.62
N THR A 71 7.07 -20.57 -0.35
CA THR A 71 6.18 -21.69 0.01
C THR A 71 4.72 -21.25 -0.03
N GLN A 72 3.81 -22.17 -0.38
CA GLN A 72 2.37 -21.88 -0.38
C GLN A 72 1.85 -21.43 1.00
N SER A 73 2.45 -21.93 2.09
CA SER A 73 2.12 -21.50 3.46
C SER A 73 2.48 -20.03 3.69
N ALA A 74 3.68 -19.62 3.28
CA ALA A 74 4.11 -18.23 3.37
C ALA A 74 3.20 -17.31 2.54
N VAL A 75 2.90 -17.69 1.29
CA VAL A 75 1.99 -16.94 0.41
C VAL A 75 0.59 -16.82 1.03
N SER A 76 0.02 -17.93 1.52
CA SER A 76 -1.30 -17.95 2.15
C SER A 76 -1.38 -17.05 3.38
N HIS A 77 -0.30 -16.99 4.17
CA HIS A 77 -0.20 -16.08 5.30
C HIS A 77 -0.25 -14.61 4.86
N GLN A 78 0.55 -14.24 3.86
CA GLN A 78 0.56 -12.88 3.33
C GLN A 78 -0.78 -12.49 2.68
N LEU A 79 -1.40 -13.39 1.91
CA LEU A 79 -2.73 -13.16 1.33
C LEU A 79 -3.83 -12.99 2.38
N ARG A 80 -3.69 -13.60 3.56
CA ARG A 80 -4.61 -13.35 4.69
C ARG A 80 -4.44 -11.93 5.22
N VAL A 81 -3.21 -11.46 5.40
CA VAL A 81 -2.91 -10.10 5.84
C VAL A 81 -3.41 -9.07 4.81
N LEU A 82 -3.07 -9.26 3.53
CA LEU A 82 -3.49 -8.38 2.44
C LEU A 82 -5.01 -8.28 2.32
N ARG A 83 -5.71 -9.41 2.45
CA ARG A 83 -7.17 -9.45 2.43
C ARG A 83 -7.78 -8.76 3.65
N GLY A 84 -7.21 -8.96 4.83
CA GLY A 84 -7.66 -8.28 6.05
C GLY A 84 -7.53 -6.76 5.98
N ALA A 85 -6.63 -6.27 5.11
CA ALA A 85 -6.44 -4.85 4.84
C ALA A 85 -7.18 -4.36 3.58
N ASN A 86 -7.99 -5.19 2.92
CA ASN A 86 -8.71 -4.88 1.68
C ASN A 86 -7.79 -4.48 0.50
N LEU A 87 -6.58 -5.05 0.40
CA LEU A 87 -5.73 -4.87 -0.79
C LEU A 87 -5.98 -5.93 -1.85
N VAL A 88 -6.51 -7.09 -1.46
CA VAL A 88 -6.79 -8.20 -2.36
C VAL A 88 -8.15 -8.80 -2.06
N LYS A 89 -8.82 -9.26 -3.13
CA LYS A 89 -10.02 -10.07 -3.08
C LYS A 89 -9.75 -11.47 -3.62
N TYR A 90 -10.75 -12.33 -3.54
CA TYR A 90 -10.68 -13.65 -4.13
C TYR A 90 -12.00 -14.06 -4.78
N ARG A 91 -11.90 -14.94 -5.77
CA ARG A 91 -13.03 -15.67 -6.36
C ARG A 91 -12.74 -17.17 -6.36
N LYS A 92 -13.78 -17.98 -6.48
CA LYS A 92 -13.67 -19.43 -6.61
C LYS A 92 -14.06 -19.87 -8.02
N GLU A 93 -13.30 -20.81 -8.55
CA GLU A 93 -13.59 -21.47 -9.83
C GLU A 93 -13.33 -22.97 -9.68
N GLY A 94 -14.41 -23.74 -9.63
CA GLY A 94 -14.36 -25.14 -9.23
C GLY A 94 -13.77 -25.30 -7.83
N LYS A 95 -12.62 -25.96 -7.75
CA LYS A 95 -11.87 -26.20 -6.48
C LYS A 95 -10.75 -25.18 -6.25
N THR A 96 -10.50 -24.29 -7.21
CA THR A 96 -9.39 -23.33 -7.17
C THR A 96 -9.87 -21.98 -6.65
N VAL A 97 -9.01 -21.33 -5.84
CA VAL A 97 -9.23 -19.96 -5.34
C VAL A 97 -8.24 -19.05 -6.06
N PHE A 98 -8.75 -18.06 -6.79
CA PHE A 98 -7.97 -17.04 -7.46
C PHE A 98 -8.02 -15.75 -6.68
N TYR A 99 -6.88 -15.07 -6.56
CA TYR A 99 -6.73 -13.77 -5.90
C TYR A 99 -6.48 -12.69 -6.94
N SER A 100 -6.96 -11.47 -6.67
CA SER A 100 -6.71 -10.28 -7.48
C SER A 100 -6.65 -9.05 -6.57
N LEU A 101 -6.15 -7.92 -7.08
CA LEU A 101 -6.24 -6.64 -6.37
C LEU A 101 -7.71 -6.28 -6.11
N ASP A 102 -7.97 -5.64 -4.98
CA ASP A 102 -9.34 -5.45 -4.47
C ASP A 102 -10.20 -4.58 -5.39
N ASP A 103 -9.72 -3.40 -5.75
CA ASP A 103 -10.43 -2.46 -6.60
C ASP A 103 -9.49 -1.61 -7.49
N GLU A 104 -10.08 -0.71 -8.26
CA GLU A 104 -9.33 0.20 -9.14
C GLU A 104 -8.45 1.18 -8.36
N HIS A 105 -8.82 1.59 -7.15
CA HIS A 105 -7.98 2.48 -6.34
C HIS A 105 -6.67 1.79 -5.92
N ILE A 106 -6.73 0.51 -5.54
CA ILE A 106 -5.51 -0.25 -5.22
C ILE A 106 -4.60 -0.39 -6.44
N ASN A 107 -5.17 -0.62 -7.62
CA ASN A 107 -4.43 -0.66 -8.88
C ASN A 107 -3.72 0.68 -9.13
N GLN A 108 -4.43 1.80 -9.00
CA GLN A 108 -3.89 3.14 -9.22
C GLN A 108 -2.80 3.51 -8.22
N ILE A 109 -2.99 3.24 -6.94
CA ILE A 109 -1.99 3.51 -5.88
C ILE A 109 -0.71 2.73 -6.17
N PHE A 110 -0.84 1.45 -6.51
CA PHE A 110 0.32 0.61 -6.82
C PHE A 110 1.04 1.08 -8.09
N ASN A 111 0.30 1.37 -9.17
CA ASN A 111 0.87 1.84 -10.43
C ASN A 111 1.58 3.20 -10.26
N MET A 112 0.92 4.17 -9.60
CA MET A 112 1.51 5.48 -9.29
C MET A 112 2.79 5.36 -8.47
N GLY A 113 2.81 4.45 -7.48
CA GLY A 113 4.01 4.15 -6.70
C GLY A 113 5.14 3.58 -7.56
N MET A 114 4.82 2.68 -8.50
CA MET A 114 5.79 2.12 -9.44
C MET A 114 6.33 3.17 -10.42
N GLU A 115 5.44 3.96 -11.03
CA GLU A 115 5.79 5.06 -11.94
C GLU A 115 6.73 6.04 -11.23
N HIS A 116 6.38 6.53 -10.04
CA HIS A 116 7.19 7.47 -9.27
C HIS A 116 8.63 6.98 -9.00
N ILE A 117 8.80 5.68 -8.72
CA ILE A 117 10.13 5.10 -8.44
C ILE A 117 10.96 4.91 -9.72
N LEU A 118 10.29 4.77 -10.88
CA LEU A 118 10.93 4.60 -12.19
C LEU A 118 11.18 5.92 -12.92
N GLU A 119 10.42 6.97 -12.62
CA GLU A 119 10.46 8.33 -13.20
C GLU A 119 11.72 9.16 -12.86
N LYS A 120 12.85 8.53 -12.50
CA LYS A 120 14.09 9.24 -12.11
C LYS A 120 14.47 10.40 -13.03
#